data_AF-A0A0H3J6Y0-F1
#
_entry.id   AF-A0A0H3J6Y0-F1
#
_cell.length_a   1.000
_cell.length_b   1.000
_cell.length_c   1.000
_cell.angle_alpha   90.00
_cell.angle_beta   90.00
_cell.angle_gamma   90.00
#
_symmetry.space_group_name_H-M   'P 1'
#
loop_
_entity.id
_entity.type
_entity.pdbx_description
1 polymer ?
#
loop_
_entity_poly.entity_id
_entity_poly.type
_entity_poly.pdbx_seq_one_letter_code
_entity_poly.pdbx_strand_id
1 'polypeptide(L)'
;MILYHFSNGKCDRLIPNLSSKRQLTEGNTTKEKITILTTNPNMFYENDNGDNFFKYRYIVKLDENDPYLHADDKFNGMLEKHNRSFHSKRVAFKWFFYENPLDYSAISEWDKKLCKFME
;
A
#
# COMPACT_ATOMS: atom_id res chain seq x y z
N MET A 1 2.59 -13.59 -4.28
CA MET A 1 1.34 -12.90 -3.88
C MET A 1 1.06 -11.65 -4.72
N ILE A 2 -0.18 -11.15 -4.68
CA ILE A 2 -0.62 -9.92 -5.36
C ILE A 2 -0.71 -8.80 -4.33
N LEU A 3 -0.08 -7.67 -4.65
CA LEU A 3 -0.08 -6.46 -3.83
C LEU A 3 -0.47 -5.24 -4.65
N TYR A 4 -0.91 -4.19 -3.96
CA TYR A 4 -1.37 -2.95 -4.55
C TYR A 4 -0.54 -1.78 -4.04
N HIS A 5 -0.18 -0.89 -4.95
CA HIS A 5 0.36 0.43 -4.64
C HIS A 5 -0.62 1.50 -5.13
N PHE A 6 -0.73 2.62 -4.41
CA PHE A 6 -1.61 3.72 -4.75
C PHE A 6 -0.81 5.02 -4.85
N SER A 7 -1.06 5.79 -5.90
CA SER A 7 -0.39 7.08 -6.15
C SER A 7 -1.35 8.10 -6.72
N ASN A 8 -1.08 9.39 -6.49
CA ASN A 8 -1.75 10.48 -7.18
C ASN A 8 -1.13 10.76 -8.56
N GLY A 9 0.16 10.46 -8.74
CA GLY A 9 0.86 10.60 -10.02
C GLY A 9 0.93 9.29 -10.80
N LYS A 10 0.94 9.40 -12.13
CA LYS A 10 1.27 8.26 -13.00
C LYS A 10 2.78 8.03 -12.95
N CYS A 11 3.18 6.79 -12.74
CA CYS A 11 4.56 6.36 -12.63
C CYS A 11 4.83 5.29 -13.68
N ASP A 12 5.91 5.46 -14.45
CA ASP A 12 6.35 4.41 -15.38
C ASP A 12 6.94 3.21 -14.63
N ARG A 13 7.51 3.45 -13.45
CA ARG A 13 8.03 2.45 -12.52
C ARG A 13 7.80 2.87 -11.07
N LEU A 14 7.60 1.91 -10.18
CA LEU A 14 7.43 2.19 -8.75
C LEU A 14 8.79 2.35 -8.08
N ILE A 15 9.24 3.60 -7.95
CA ILE A 15 10.51 3.93 -7.32
C ILE A 15 10.27 4.20 -5.82
N PRO A 16 10.96 3.49 -4.92
CA PRO A 16 10.92 3.76 -3.50
C PRO A 16 11.16 5.24 -3.19
N ASN A 17 10.33 5.82 -2.35
CA ASN A 17 10.43 7.23 -1.98
C ASN A 17 10.61 7.36 -0.47
N LEU A 18 11.11 8.52 -0.03
CA LEU A 18 11.22 8.85 1.39
C LEU A 18 9.82 8.81 2.01
N SER A 19 9.50 7.71 2.69
CA SER A 19 8.29 7.65 3.51
C SER A 19 8.58 8.49 4.75
N SER A 20 7.80 9.56 4.94
CA SER A 20 8.17 10.62 5.87
C SER A 20 8.06 10.25 7.35
N LYS A 21 7.63 9.03 7.75
CA LYS A 21 7.28 8.79 9.17
C LYS A 21 7.02 7.34 9.62
N ARG A 22 7.77 6.32 9.20
CA ARG A 22 7.66 4.99 9.84
C ARG A 22 9.01 4.42 10.22
N GLN A 23 9.27 4.35 11.53
CA GLN A 23 10.39 3.62 12.12
C GLN A 23 10.18 2.13 11.85
N LEU A 24 11.04 1.55 11.01
CA LEU A 24 11.22 0.11 10.92
C LEU A 24 11.98 -0.33 12.17
N THR A 25 11.24 -0.70 13.23
CA THR A 25 11.77 -1.31 14.46
C THR A 25 12.80 -0.47 15.25
N GLU A 26 12.95 -0.79 16.54
CA GLU A 26 13.83 -0.06 17.46
C GLU A 26 15.29 -0.07 16.97
N GLY A 27 15.90 1.10 16.84
CA GLY A 27 17.36 1.23 16.90
C GLY A 27 18.02 2.12 15.86
N ASN A 28 17.51 2.20 14.62
CA ASN A 28 18.12 3.04 13.60
C ASN A 28 17.06 3.69 12.71
N THR A 29 16.91 5.02 12.81
CA THR A 29 16.21 5.81 11.78
C THR A 29 17.08 5.91 10.54
N THR A 30 17.21 4.81 9.79
CA THR A 30 17.59 4.91 8.39
C THR A 30 16.42 5.57 7.66
N LYS A 31 16.71 6.66 6.94
CA LYS A 31 15.77 7.28 5.99
C LYS A 31 15.67 6.36 4.77
N GLU A 32 15.15 5.15 4.97
CA GLU A 32 14.99 4.17 3.91
C GLU A 32 13.86 4.61 2.98
N LYS A 33 14.21 4.71 1.70
CA LYS A 33 13.23 4.91 0.65
C LYS A 33 12.53 3.58 0.46
N ILE A 34 11.21 3.58 0.58
CA ILE A 34 10.40 2.36 0.47
C ILE A 34 9.19 2.62 -0.42
N THR A 35 8.74 1.58 -1.11
CA THR A 35 7.42 1.53 -1.74
C THR A 35 6.45 0.88 -0.76
N ILE A 36 5.37 1.58 -0.44
CA ILE A 36 4.31 1.03 0.41
C ILE A 36 3.39 0.19 -0.46
N LEU A 37 3.14 -1.04 -0.01
CA LEU A 37 2.29 -2.02 -0.66
C LEU A 37 1.22 -2.52 0.31
N THR A 38 0.06 -2.93 -0.22
CA THR A 38 -1.01 -3.50 0.60
C THR A 38 -1.70 -4.66 -0.10
N THR A 39 -2.30 -5.57 0.67
CA THR A 39 -3.23 -6.57 0.12
C THR A 39 -4.65 -5.99 -0.12
N ASN A 40 -4.91 -4.74 0.26
CA ASN A 40 -6.18 -4.10 -0.02
C ASN A 40 -6.27 -3.59 -1.47
N PRO A 41 -7.13 -4.17 -2.34
CA PRO A 41 -7.33 -3.68 -3.70
C PRO A 41 -8.07 -2.34 -3.78
N ASN A 42 -8.69 -1.92 -2.67
CA ASN A 42 -9.63 -0.80 -2.59
C ASN A 42 -9.21 0.13 -1.45
N MET A 43 -8.20 0.97 -1.68
CA MET A 43 -7.85 2.05 -0.77
C MET A 43 -8.54 3.34 -1.21
N PHE A 44 -9.42 3.87 -0.35
CA PHE A 44 -10.06 5.17 -0.53
C PHE A 44 -9.60 6.11 0.58
N TYR A 45 -9.08 7.26 0.19
CA TYR A 45 -8.70 8.34 1.08
C TYR A 45 -9.24 9.63 0.50
N GLU A 46 -10.30 10.16 1.07
CA GLU A 46 -10.96 11.38 0.59
C GLU A 46 -10.06 12.60 0.80
N ASN A 47 -9.90 13.43 -0.23
CA ASN A 47 -9.24 14.74 -0.12
C ASN A 47 -10.27 15.81 0.26
N ASP A 48 -9.81 17.04 0.50
CA ASP A 48 -10.67 18.16 0.94
C ASP A 48 -11.82 18.49 -0.02
N ASN A 49 -11.77 18.01 -1.28
CA ASN A 49 -12.79 18.23 -2.30
C ASN A 49 -13.78 17.06 -2.42
N GLY A 50 -13.70 16.04 -1.55
CA GLY A 50 -14.55 14.85 -1.63
C GLY A 50 -14.11 13.82 -2.68
N ASP A 51 -12.97 14.05 -3.34
CA ASP A 51 -12.40 13.15 -4.34
C ASP A 51 -11.43 12.16 -3.68
N ASN A 52 -11.19 11.00 -4.29
CA ASN A 52 -10.09 10.13 -3.84
C ASN A 52 -8.73 10.82 -4.05
N PHE A 53 -7.89 10.81 -3.03
CA PHE A 53 -6.52 11.32 -3.07
C PHE A 53 -5.64 10.53 -4.05
N PHE A 54 -5.88 9.22 -4.17
CA PHE A 54 -5.14 8.37 -5.10
C PHE A 54 -5.86 8.26 -6.44
N LYS A 55 -5.15 8.65 -7.50
CA LYS A 55 -5.66 8.59 -8.87
C LYS A 55 -5.33 7.25 -9.56
N TYR A 56 -4.22 6.61 -9.19
CA TYR A 56 -3.73 5.40 -9.83
C TYR A 56 -3.56 4.27 -8.82
N ARG A 57 -3.93 3.06 -9.23
CA ARG A 57 -3.69 1.80 -8.54
C ARG A 57 -2.79 0.94 -9.40
N TYR A 58 -1.69 0.46 -8.83
CA TYR A 58 -0.74 -0.43 -9.48
C TYR A 58 -0.85 -1.82 -8.86
N ILE A 59 -0.87 -2.85 -9.70
CA ILE A 59 -0.89 -4.25 -9.29
C ILE A 59 0.51 -4.80 -9.42
N VAL A 60 1.11 -5.22 -8.31
CA VAL A 60 2.45 -5.80 -8.25
C VAL A 60 2.31 -7.29 -7.89
N LYS A 61 3.08 -8.14 -8.58
CA LYS A 61 3.20 -9.55 -8.26
C LYS A 61 4.60 -9.79 -7.70
N LEU A 62 4.69 -10.24 -6.46
CA LEU A 62 5.95 -10.52 -5.77
C LEU A 62 5.94 -11.92 -5.15
N ASP A 63 7.11 -12.50 -4.95
CA ASP A 63 7.26 -13.66 -4.08
C ASP A 63 6.96 -13.24 -2.63
N GLU A 64 6.31 -14.10 -1.86
CA GLU A 64 6.08 -13.84 -0.43
C GLU A 64 7.36 -13.95 0.40
N ASN A 65 8.37 -14.67 -0.14
CA ASN A 65 9.69 -14.84 0.46
C ASN A 65 10.73 -13.88 -0.14
N ASP A 66 10.30 -12.85 -0.89
CA ASP A 66 11.22 -11.84 -1.43
C ASP A 66 11.95 -11.14 -0.27
N PRO A 67 13.30 -11.16 -0.23
CA PRO A 67 14.06 -10.66 0.90
C PRO A 67 13.94 -9.14 1.10
N TYR A 68 13.47 -8.40 0.09
CA TYR A 68 13.26 -6.95 0.15
C TYR A 68 11.83 -6.56 0.52
N LEU A 69 10.98 -7.54 0.84
CA LEU A 69 9.59 -7.34 1.18
C LEU A 69 9.36 -7.55 2.68
N HIS A 70 9.06 -6.45 3.37
CA HIS A 70 8.92 -6.44 4.82
C HIS A 70 7.48 -6.14 5.20
N ALA A 71 6.88 -6.96 6.06
CA ALA A 71 5.56 -6.66 6.61
C ALA A 71 5.65 -5.49 7.61
N ASP A 72 4.65 -4.61 7.62
CA ASP A 72 4.48 -3.62 8.69
C ASP A 72 3.83 -4.31 9.90
N ASP A 73 4.60 -5.13 10.62
CA ASP A 73 4.09 -5.96 11.72
C ASP A 73 3.39 -5.14 12.81
N LYS A 74 3.88 -3.93 13.07
CA LYS A 74 3.28 -3.02 14.05
C LYS A 74 1.89 -2.57 13.61
N PHE A 75 1.76 -2.09 12.37
CA PHE A 75 0.46 -1.65 11.85
C PHE A 75 -0.50 -2.83 11.63
N ASN A 76 0.00 -3.94 11.09
CA ASN A 76 -0.77 -5.15 10.87
C ASN A 76 -1.31 -5.72 12.18
N GLY A 77 -0.49 -5.82 13.22
CA GLY A 77 -0.93 -6.26 14.55
C GLY A 77 -1.97 -5.33 15.19
N MET A 78 -1.87 -4.02 14.96
CA MET A 78 -2.89 -3.06 15.40
C MET A 78 -4.24 -3.29 14.70
N LEU A 79 -4.24 -3.48 13.38
CA LEU A 79 -5.44 -3.78 12.59
C LEU A 79 -6.08 -5.10 13.01
N GLU A 80 -5.28 -6.14 13.24
CA GLU A 80 -5.77 -7.42 13.72
C GLU A 80 -6.42 -7.30 15.10
N LYS A 81 -5.79 -6.57 16.04
CA LYS A 81 -6.36 -6.31 17.36
C LYS A 81 -7.68 -5.55 17.25
N HIS A 82 -7.74 -4.51 16.42
CA HIS A 82 -8.96 -3.77 16.16
C HIS A 82 -10.08 -4.67 15.62
N ASN A 83 -9.81 -5.47 14.59
CA ASN A 83 -10.80 -6.40 14.03
C ASN A 83 -11.33 -7.39 15.07
N ARG A 84 -10.45 -7.93 15.93
CA ARG A 84 -10.87 -8.79 17.04
C ARG A 84 -11.77 -8.06 18.04
N SER A 85 -11.40 -6.84 18.45
CA SER A 85 -12.20 -6.05 19.40
C SER A 85 -13.61 -5.73 18.89
N PHE A 86 -13.78 -5.55 17.57
CA PHE A 86 -15.08 -5.27 16.96
C PHE A 86 -15.77 -6.51 16.36
N HIS A 87 -15.31 -7.72 16.69
CA HIS A 87 -15.84 -8.99 16.17
C HIS A 87 -15.98 -9.05 14.64
N SER A 88 -15.11 -8.32 13.94
CA SER A 88 -15.09 -8.31 12.48
C SER A 88 -14.61 -9.66 11.97
N LYS A 89 -15.46 -10.34 11.20
CA LYS A 89 -15.10 -11.62 10.53
C LYS A 89 -14.22 -11.44 9.30
N ARG A 90 -13.93 -10.19 8.90
CA ARG A 90 -13.12 -9.90 7.71
C ARG A 90 -11.64 -10.04 8.03
N VAL A 91 -10.92 -10.73 7.15
CA VAL A 91 -9.44 -10.79 7.19
C VAL A 91 -8.90 -9.36 7.14
N ALA A 92 -7.99 -9.01 8.06
CA ALA A 92 -7.34 -7.71 8.05
C ALA A 92 -6.47 -7.57 6.79
N PHE A 93 -6.60 -6.45 6.09
CA PHE A 93 -5.64 -6.11 5.05
C PHE A 93 -4.25 -5.93 5.67
N LYS A 94 -3.24 -6.38 4.95
CA LYS A 94 -1.84 -6.29 5.37
C LYS A 94 -1.13 -5.20 4.60
N TRP A 95 -0.18 -4.57 5.27
CA TRP A 95 0.71 -3.54 4.74
C TRP A 95 2.13 -4.10 4.71
N PHE A 96 2.84 -3.72 3.65
CA PHE A 96 4.20 -4.12 3.38
C PHE A 96 5.02 -2.92 2.89
N PHE A 97 6.32 -3.04 3.06
CA PHE A 97 7.33 -2.13 2.56
C PHE A 97 8.24 -2.89 1.61
N TYR A 98 8.61 -2.23 0.51
CA TYR A 98 9.54 -2.79 -0.44
C TYR A 98 10.67 -1.81 -0.74
N GLU A 99 11.91 -2.29 -0.68
CA GLU A 99 13.10 -1.44 -0.67
C GLU A 99 13.63 -1.10 -2.06
N ASN A 100 13.29 -1.89 -3.08
CA ASN A 100 13.84 -1.75 -4.43
C ASN A 100 12.84 -1.18 -5.45
N PRO A 101 13.31 -0.63 -6.59
CA PRO A 101 12.44 -0.26 -7.70
C PRO A 101 11.66 -1.46 -8.25
N LEU A 102 10.35 -1.31 -8.35
CA LEU A 102 9.41 -2.36 -8.74
C LEU A 102 8.76 -2.07 -10.08
N ASP A 103 8.64 -3.12 -10.89
CA ASP A 103 7.76 -3.11 -12.05
C ASP A 103 6.36 -3.56 -11.62
N TYR A 104 5.34 -2.98 -12.24
CA TYR A 104 3.94 -3.38 -12.00
C TYR A 104 3.43 -4.21 -13.17
N SER A 105 2.52 -5.13 -12.86
CA SER A 105 1.87 -6.00 -13.85
C SER A 105 0.66 -5.35 -14.52
N ALA A 106 0.00 -4.42 -13.82
CA ALA A 106 -1.13 -3.66 -14.36
C ALA A 106 -1.28 -2.32 -13.61
N ILE A 107 -1.93 -1.36 -14.25
CA ILE A 107 -2.30 -0.06 -13.69
C ILE A 107 -3.77 0.24 -14.02
N SER A 108 -4.52 0.69 -13.02
CA SER A 108 -5.87 1.22 -13.18
C SER A 108 -5.90 2.68 -12.76
N GLU A 109 -6.68 3.50 -13.45
CA GLU A 109 -6.95 4.89 -13.08
C GLU A 109 -8.35 5.00 -12.44
N TRP A 110 -8.48 5.87 -11.45
CA TRP A 110 -9.76 6.20 -10.83
C TRP A 110 -10.61 7.02 -11.80
N ASP A 111 -11.78 6.53 -12.17
CA ASP A 111 -12.73 7.31 -12.97
C ASP A 111 -13.67 8.10 -12.05
N LYS A 112 -13.56 9.44 -12.12
CA LYS A 112 -14.43 10.38 -11.36
C LYS A 112 -15.91 10.24 -11.73
N LYS A 113 -16.25 9.78 -12.94
CA LYS A 113 -17.66 9.57 -13.35
C LYS A 113 -18.26 8.30 -12.76
N LEU A 114 -17.43 7.33 -12.33
CA LEU A 114 -17.88 5.98 -11.93
C LEU A 114 -17.55 5.62 -10.48
N CYS A 115 -16.86 6.49 -9.73
CA CYS A 115 -16.43 6.26 -8.34
C CYS A 115 -15.67 4.93 -8.11
N LYS A 116 -15.10 4.34 -9.17
CA LYS A 116 -14.46 3.02 -9.17
C LYS A 116 -13.25 3.02 -10.10
N PHE A 117 -12.29 2.15 -9.83
CA PHE A 117 -11.22 1.84 -10.78
C PHE A 117 -11.82 1.10 -11.99
N MET A 118 -11.43 1.51 -13.20
CA MET A 118 -11.67 0.69 -14.39
C MET A 118 -10.68 -0.47 -14.37
N GLU A 119 -11.19 -1.69 -14.46
CA GLU A 119 -10.39 -2.93 -14.52
C GLU A 119 -9.56 -3.01 -15.80
#